data_AF-A0A0F8W836-F1
#
_entry.id   AF-A0A0F8W836-F1
#
_cell.length_a   1.000
_cell.length_b   1.000
_cell.length_c   1.000
_cell.angle_alpha   90.00
_cell.angle_beta   90.00
_cell.angle_gamma   90.00
#
_symmetry.space_group_name_H-M   'P 1'
#
loop_
_entity.id
_entity.type
_entity.pdbx_description
1 polymer ?
#
loop_
_entity_poly.entity_id
_entity_poly.type
_entity_poly.pdbx_seq_one_letter_code
_entity_poly.pdbx_strand_id
1 'polypeptide(L)'
;MKISVLYNILLKASPQCLDSCPEPLKNQDIARVSVAACATYACRGYQMFAATVADIEAALNPVTVTESELREQLPPEFTEFYDVFLLKEAERLPPHQSNDHEIKLLPGKTLPFGSLYGMSRDKLKVLKEWIKENLRKGFICPSSSPAVSPILFVKKPGGGL
;
A
#
# COMPACT_ATOMS: atom_id res chain seq x y z
N MET A 1 -12.03 12.56 18.49
CA MET A 1 -11.33 12.96 19.72
C MET A 1 -10.30 14.03 19.33
N LYS A 2 -10.55 15.31 19.63
CA LYS A 2 -9.61 16.39 19.30
C LYS A 2 -8.55 16.44 20.40
N ILE A 3 -7.31 16.12 20.08
CA ILE A 3 -6.19 16.30 20.99
C ILE A 3 -5.83 17.79 20.92
N SER A 4 -6.17 18.54 21.97
CA SER A 4 -5.68 19.91 22.15
C SER A 4 -4.26 19.84 22.71
N VAL A 5 -3.26 20.16 21.90
CA VAL A 5 -1.87 20.21 22.35
C VAL A 5 -1.68 21.45 23.22
N LEU A 6 -1.46 21.22 24.51
CA LEU A 6 -1.02 22.26 25.44
C LEU A 6 0.41 22.68 25.05
N TYR A 7 0.56 23.89 24.53
CA TYR A 7 1.84 24.59 24.37
C TYR A 7 2.47 24.88 25.75
N ASN A 8 2.92 23.85 26.44
CA ASN A 8 3.79 23.98 27.61
C ASN A 8 5.03 23.13 27.40
N ILE A 9 5.68 23.34 26.25
CA ILE A 9 7.12 23.16 26.14
C ILE A 9 7.72 24.14 27.15
N LEU A 10 8.48 23.65 28.13
CA LEU A 10 9.33 24.50 28.95
C LEU A 10 10.29 25.25 28.01
N LEU A 11 9.92 26.47 27.63
CA LEU A 11 10.67 27.36 26.72
C LEU A 11 12.12 27.61 27.19
N LYS A 12 12.49 27.22 28.40
CA LYS A 12 13.84 27.32 28.97
C LYS A 12 14.84 26.29 28.44
N ALA A 13 14.42 25.30 27.65
CA ALA A 13 15.32 24.31 27.05
C ALA A 13 15.14 24.19 25.53
N SER A 14 14.66 25.25 24.87
CA SER A 14 14.64 25.29 23.40
C SER A 14 16.07 25.54 22.89
N PRO A 15 16.70 24.59 22.17
CA PRO A 15 17.99 24.86 21.56
C PRO A 15 17.85 26.04 20.61
N GLN A 16 18.74 27.04 20.73
CA GLN A 16 18.71 28.27 19.91
C GLN A 16 19.06 28.02 18.42
N CYS A 17 19.33 26.77 18.04
CA CYS A 17 19.75 26.37 16.71
C CYS A 17 18.98 25.12 16.28
N LEU A 18 17.67 25.26 16.09
CA LEU A 18 16.87 24.27 15.35
C LEU A 18 16.23 24.99 14.18
N ASP A 19 16.51 24.51 12.96
CA ASP A 19 15.88 25.03 11.75
C ASP A 19 14.36 25.01 11.89
N SER A 20 13.70 26.01 11.28
CA SER A 20 12.25 26.11 11.23
C SER A 20 11.60 24.82 10.73
N CYS A 21 10.44 24.44 11.29
CA CYS A 21 9.71 23.23 10.90
C CYS A 21 9.47 23.22 9.38
N PRO A 22 9.86 22.15 8.66
CA PRO A 22 9.67 22.04 7.21
C PRO A 22 8.21 22.27 6.79
N GLU A 23 7.98 23.01 5.70
CA GLU A 23 6.63 23.31 5.19
C GLU A 23 5.67 22.10 5.10
N PRO A 24 6.10 20.91 4.64
CA PRO A 24 5.20 19.74 4.55
C PRO A 24 4.66 19.26 5.89
N LEU A 25 5.36 19.58 6.99
CA LEU A 25 5.08 19.08 8.33
C LEU A 25 4.32 20.09 9.20
N LYS A 26 4.19 21.36 8.76
CA LYS A 26 3.54 22.42 9.56
C LYS A 26 2.07 22.16 9.89
N ASN A 27 1.39 21.35 9.08
CA ASN A 27 -0.02 20.98 9.28
C ASN A 27 -0.17 19.60 9.95
N GLN A 28 0.92 18.97 10.37
CA GLN A 28 0.93 17.66 11.04
C GLN A 28 1.31 17.83 12.52
N ASP A 29 0.82 16.95 13.39
CA ASP A 29 1.15 16.95 14.82
C ASP A 29 2.53 16.32 15.08
N ILE A 30 3.56 16.93 14.49
CA ILE A 30 4.94 16.44 14.50
C ILE A 30 5.86 17.59 14.95
N ALA A 31 6.66 17.35 15.99
CA ALA A 31 7.63 18.30 16.52
C ALA A 31 9.03 17.70 16.61
N ARG A 32 10.05 18.51 16.31
CA ARG A 32 11.46 18.15 16.62
C ARG A 32 11.68 18.33 18.12
N VAL A 33 12.08 17.27 18.80
CA VAL A 33 12.41 17.29 20.23
C VAL A 33 13.86 16.90 20.44
N SER A 34 14.52 17.50 21.44
CA SER A 34 15.84 17.06 21.87
C SER A 34 15.75 15.72 22.60
N VAL A 35 16.86 14.98 22.66
CA VAL A 35 16.93 13.71 23.40
C VAL A 35 16.63 13.92 24.89
N ALA A 36 17.05 15.05 25.48
CA ALA A 36 16.75 15.40 26.86
C ALA A 36 15.24 15.65 27.10
N ALA A 37 14.58 16.33 26.15
CA ALA A 37 13.14 16.50 26.20
C ALA A 37 12.40 15.16 26.06
N CYS A 38 12.85 14.30 25.14
CA CYS A 38 12.35 12.94 24.96
C CYS A 38 12.42 12.12 26.27
N ALA A 39 13.56 12.14 26.96
CA ALA A 39 13.73 11.47 28.26
C ALA A 39 12.78 12.02 29.34
N THR A 40 12.51 13.33 29.32
CA THR A 40 11.57 13.96 30.26
C THR A 40 10.12 13.50 30.00
N TYR A 41 9.74 13.32 28.74
CA TYR A 41 8.41 12.81 28.38
C TYR A 41 8.23 11.34 28.81
N ALA A 42 9.27 10.52 28.66
CA ALA A 42 9.24 9.12 29.12
C ALA A 42 8.93 9.00 30.62
N CYS A 43 9.49 9.89 31.45
CA CYS A 43 9.28 9.89 32.90
C CYS A 43 7.87 10.35 33.35
N ARG A 44 7.04 10.88 32.44
CA ARG A 44 5.70 11.41 32.76
C ARG A 44 4.56 10.45 32.48
N GLY A 45 4.86 9.17 32.26
CA GLY A 45 3.84 8.13 32.03
C GLY A 45 3.19 8.17 30.65
N TYR A 46 3.81 8.87 29.68
CA TYR A 46 3.41 8.78 28.28
C TYR A 46 3.92 7.49 27.66
N GLN A 47 3.07 6.82 26.88
CA GLN A 47 3.50 5.70 26.06
C GLN A 47 4.28 6.24 24.86
N MET A 48 5.56 5.86 24.77
CA MET A 48 6.43 6.26 23.67
C MET A 48 6.65 5.07 22.75
N PHE A 49 6.57 5.33 21.45
CA PHE A 49 6.99 4.40 20.41
C PHE A 49 8.17 5.02 19.68
N ALA A 50 9.22 4.24 19.48
CA ALA A 50 10.37 4.65 18.70
C ALA A 50 10.36 3.84 17.40
N ALA A 51 10.60 4.52 16.29
CA ALA A 51 10.88 3.90 15.01
C ALA A 51 12.14 4.55 14.46
N THR A 52 13.11 3.74 14.08
CA THR A 52 14.30 4.16 13.36
C THR A 52 14.00 4.25 11.87
N VAL A 53 14.88 4.90 11.12
CA VAL A 53 14.78 4.92 9.64
C VAL A 53 14.85 3.49 9.10
N ALA A 54 15.65 2.62 9.71
CA ALA A 54 15.71 1.20 9.35
C ALA A 54 14.38 0.47 9.62
N ASP A 55 13.66 0.78 10.70
CA ASP A 55 12.34 0.20 10.97
C ASP A 55 11.30 0.64 9.93
N ILE A 56 11.37 1.90 9.50
CA ILE A 56 10.51 2.44 8.44
C ILE A 56 10.83 1.76 7.10
N GLU A 57 12.12 1.68 6.74
CA GLU A 57 12.56 1.02 5.52
C GLU A 57 12.17 -0.46 5.51
N ALA A 58 12.34 -1.17 6.62
CA ALA A 58 11.92 -2.56 6.78
C ALA A 58 10.40 -2.73 6.61
N ALA A 59 9.59 -1.81 7.15
CA ALA A 59 8.14 -1.84 7.01
C ALA A 59 7.63 -1.47 5.60
N LEU A 60 8.39 -0.65 4.86
CA LEU A 60 8.06 -0.24 3.50
C LEU A 60 8.54 -1.27 2.45
N ASN A 61 9.58 -2.03 2.76
CA ASN A 61 10.03 -3.11 1.91
C ASN A 61 8.96 -4.21 1.89
N PRO A 62 8.55 -4.72 0.71
CA PRO A 62 7.62 -5.84 0.65
C PRO A 62 8.24 -7.01 1.42
N VAL A 63 7.52 -7.55 2.40
CA VAL A 63 7.97 -8.72 3.16
C VAL A 63 8.14 -9.87 2.18
N THR A 64 9.39 -10.16 1.82
CA THR A 64 9.75 -11.35 1.05
C THR A 64 9.85 -12.50 2.04
N VAL A 65 8.71 -13.14 2.33
CA VAL A 65 8.70 -14.37 3.15
C VAL A 65 9.45 -15.44 2.38
N THR A 66 10.53 -15.96 2.96
CA THR A 66 11.24 -17.10 2.37
C THR A 66 10.39 -18.36 2.49
N GLU A 67 10.57 -19.32 1.57
CA GLU A 67 9.77 -20.57 1.60
C GLU A 67 9.94 -21.34 2.92
N SER A 68 11.11 -21.24 3.55
CA SER A 68 11.39 -21.80 4.88
C SER A 68 10.57 -21.14 5.97
N GLU A 69 10.54 -19.80 6.02
CA GLU A 69 9.76 -19.04 7.00
C GLU A 69 8.25 -19.29 6.83
N LEU A 70 7.79 -19.43 5.58
CA LEU A 70 6.39 -19.74 5.29
C LEU A 70 5.98 -21.08 5.89
N ARG A 71 6.82 -22.11 5.76
CA ARG A 71 6.53 -23.44 6.32
C ARG A 71 6.51 -23.44 7.85
N GLU A 72 7.32 -22.62 8.50
CA GLU A 72 7.34 -22.48 9.97
C GLU A 72 6.13 -21.70 10.50
N GLN A 73 5.59 -20.76 9.71
CA GLN A 73 4.42 -19.97 10.09
C GLN A 73 3.08 -20.66 9.81
N LEU A 74 3.06 -21.68 8.95
CA LEU A 74 1.83 -22.38 8.59
C LEU A 74 1.37 -23.31 9.71
N PRO A 75 0.07 -23.33 10.03
CA PRO A 75 -0.51 -24.35 10.90
C PRO A 75 -0.24 -25.77 10.38
N PRO A 76 -0.12 -26.78 11.27
CA PRO A 76 0.16 -28.17 10.88
C PRO A 76 -0.81 -28.73 9.83
N GLU A 77 -2.06 -28.28 9.84
CA GLU A 77 -3.11 -28.71 8.93
C GLU A 77 -2.90 -28.20 7.48
N PHE A 78 -2.11 -27.13 7.30
CA PHE A 78 -1.85 -26.53 5.99
C PHE A 78 -0.43 -26.76 5.50
N THR A 79 0.41 -27.48 6.26
CA THR A 79 1.79 -27.76 5.88
C THR A 79 1.87 -28.52 4.55
N GLU A 80 0.88 -29.38 4.25
CA GLU A 80 0.82 -30.11 2.98
C GLU A 80 0.49 -29.21 1.78
N PHE A 81 -0.16 -28.06 2.01
CA PHE A 81 -0.59 -27.09 0.98
C PHE A 81 0.30 -25.83 0.97
N TYR A 82 1.53 -25.92 1.47
CA TYR A 82 2.40 -24.74 1.61
C TYR A 82 2.63 -24.03 0.26
N ASP A 83 2.60 -24.77 -0.84
CA ASP A 83 2.78 -24.30 -2.21
C ASP A 83 1.69 -23.30 -2.63
N VAL A 84 0.45 -23.48 -2.16
CA VAL A 84 -0.67 -22.57 -2.41
C VAL A 84 -0.43 -21.18 -1.82
N PHE A 85 0.38 -21.09 -0.76
CA PHE A 85 0.73 -19.83 -0.11
C PHE A 85 1.97 -19.16 -0.72
N LEU A 86 2.63 -19.79 -1.71
CA LEU A 86 3.75 -19.18 -2.41
C LEU A 86 3.25 -18.06 -3.32
N LEU A 87 3.89 -16.89 -3.24
CA LEU A 87 3.58 -15.74 -4.10
C LEU A 87 3.67 -16.10 -5.59
N LYS A 88 4.65 -16.93 -5.95
CA LYS A 88 4.85 -17.39 -7.34
C LYS A 88 3.64 -18.16 -7.87
N GLU A 89 3.04 -19.01 -7.05
CA GLU A 89 1.85 -19.77 -7.44
C GLU A 89 0.60 -18.88 -7.46
N ALA A 90 0.50 -17.92 -6.53
CA ALA A 90 -0.57 -16.92 -6.53
C ALA A 90 -0.54 -15.99 -7.76
N GLU A 91 0.62 -15.79 -8.38
CA GLU A 91 0.77 -15.01 -9.62
C GLU A 91 0.47 -15.80 -10.90
N ARG A 92 0.19 -17.10 -10.80
CA ARG A 92 -0.09 -17.97 -11.94
C ARG A 92 -1.59 -18.15 -12.13
N LEU A 93 -2.10 -17.94 -13.34
CA LEU A 93 -3.48 -18.31 -13.66
C LEU A 93 -3.64 -19.83 -13.64
N PRO A 94 -4.76 -20.35 -13.12
CA PRO A 94 -5.10 -21.75 -13.29
C PRO A 94 -5.26 -22.06 -14.79
N PRO A 95 -5.00 -23.31 -15.20
CA PRO A 95 -5.27 -23.73 -16.57
C PRO A 95 -6.78 -23.61 -16.87
N HIS A 96 -7.11 -23.33 -18.14
CA HIS A 96 -8.49 -23.30 -18.60
C HIS A 96 -9.21 -24.64 -18.34
N GLN A 97 -10.45 -24.56 -17.85
CA GLN A 97 -11.28 -25.71 -17.53
C GLN A 97 -12.65 -25.61 -18.22
N SER A 98 -13.40 -26.71 -18.25
CA SER A 98 -14.77 -26.72 -18.79
C SER A 98 -15.72 -25.78 -18.06
N ASN A 99 -15.38 -25.37 -16.84
CA ASN A 99 -16.18 -24.50 -15.98
C ASN A 99 -15.76 -23.03 -16.06
N ASP A 100 -14.98 -22.65 -17.07
CA ASP A 100 -14.59 -21.26 -17.28
C ASP A 100 -15.83 -20.38 -17.47
N HIS A 101 -15.78 -19.19 -16.87
CA HIS A 101 -16.92 -18.29 -16.88
C HIS A 101 -17.17 -17.74 -18.29
N GLU A 102 -18.33 -18.08 -18.86
CA GLU A 102 -18.84 -17.47 -20.09
C GLU A 102 -19.78 -16.30 -19.76
N ILE A 103 -19.58 -15.15 -20.41
CA ILE A 103 -20.50 -14.00 -20.31
C ILE A 103 -21.47 -14.05 -21.48
N LYS A 104 -22.69 -14.55 -21.24
CA LYS A 104 -23.73 -14.65 -22.27
C LYS A 104 -24.44 -13.31 -22.46
N LEU A 105 -24.46 -12.82 -23.70
CA LEU A 105 -25.22 -11.62 -24.06
C LEU A 105 -26.71 -11.95 -24.18
N LEU A 106 -27.55 -11.00 -23.78
CA LEU A 106 -28.99 -11.10 -24.02
C LEU A 106 -29.29 -10.99 -25.53
N PRO A 107 -30.32 -11.69 -26.05
CA PRO A 107 -30.69 -11.62 -27.45
C PRO A 107 -30.89 -10.17 -27.93
N GLY A 108 -30.25 -9.82 -29.05
CA GLY A 108 -30.34 -8.49 -29.67
C GLY A 108 -29.55 -7.38 -28.97
N LYS A 109 -28.75 -7.68 -27.93
CA LYS A 109 -27.87 -6.68 -27.30
C LYS A 109 -26.48 -6.67 -27.92
N THR A 110 -25.99 -5.46 -28.20
CA THR A 110 -24.62 -5.20 -28.65
C THR A 110 -23.75 -4.77 -27.47
N LEU A 111 -22.45 -4.96 -27.60
CA LEU A 111 -21.49 -4.56 -26.59
C LEU A 111 -21.37 -3.02 -26.53
N PRO A 112 -21.28 -2.42 -25.33
CA PRO A 112 -21.10 -0.98 -25.18
C PRO A 112 -19.68 -0.57 -25.54
N PHE A 113 -19.53 0.59 -26.18
CA PHE A 113 -18.25 1.25 -26.37
C PHE A 113 -18.05 2.32 -25.31
N GLY A 114 -17.03 2.17 -24.47
CA GLY A 114 -16.62 3.15 -23.47
C GLY A 114 -15.50 4.04 -23.98
N SER A 115 -15.69 5.37 -23.91
CA SER A 115 -14.61 6.33 -24.15
C SER A 115 -13.58 6.30 -23.01
N LEU A 116 -12.32 6.55 -23.32
CA LEU A 116 -11.28 6.77 -22.31
C LEU A 116 -11.43 8.16 -21.70
N TYR A 117 -11.31 8.25 -20.38
CA TYR A 117 -11.33 9.51 -19.66
C TYR A 117 -9.91 10.08 -19.51
N GLY A 118 -9.82 11.41 -19.38
CA GLY A 118 -8.54 12.08 -19.09
C GLY A 118 -8.02 11.71 -17.71
N MET A 119 -6.76 11.25 -17.65
CA MET A 119 -6.07 10.91 -16.40
C MET A 119 -4.94 11.91 -16.12
N SER A 120 -4.67 12.17 -14.84
CA SER A 120 -3.46 12.90 -14.44
C SER A 120 -2.21 12.07 -14.71
N ARG A 121 -1.05 12.73 -14.80
CA ARG A 121 0.24 12.09 -15.04
C ARG A 121 0.55 10.99 -14.02
N ASP A 122 0.23 11.22 -12.74
CA ASP A 122 0.50 10.27 -11.67
C ASP A 122 -0.36 9.00 -11.81
N LYS A 123 -1.65 9.17 -12.13
CA LYS A 123 -2.55 8.04 -12.39
C LYS A 123 -2.11 7.22 -13.60
N LEU A 124 -1.66 7.89 -14.67
CA LEU A 124 -1.12 7.20 -15.84
C LEU A 124 0.14 6.39 -15.52
N LYS A 125 1.01 6.91 -14.66
CA LYS A 125 2.22 6.19 -14.24
C LYS A 125 1.86 4.90 -13.51
N VAL A 126 0.98 4.99 -12.51
CA VAL A 126 0.48 3.83 -11.75
C VAL A 126 -0.20 2.82 -12.69
N LEU A 127 -1.06 3.30 -13.59
CA LEU A 127 -1.74 2.43 -14.56
C LEU A 127 -0.74 1.68 -15.44
N LYS A 128 0.29 2.37 -15.95
CA LYS A 128 1.28 1.76 -16.83
C LYS A 128 2.09 0.67 -16.11
N GLU A 129 2.47 0.91 -14.86
CA GLU A 129 3.16 -0.08 -14.02
C GLU A 129 2.26 -1.29 -13.76
N TRP A 130 0.99 -1.06 -13.42
CA TRP A 130 0.00 -2.12 -13.22
C TRP A 130 -0.22 -2.97 -14.49
N ILE A 131 -0.36 -2.34 -15.66
CA ILE A 131 -0.52 -3.06 -16.94
C ILE A 131 0.70 -3.92 -17.23
N LYS A 132 1.91 -3.35 -17.11
CA LYS A 132 3.16 -4.08 -17.38
C LYS A 132 3.26 -5.32 -16.50
N GLU A 133 2.93 -5.17 -15.22
CA GLU A 133 2.99 -6.25 -14.25
C GLU A 133 1.94 -7.35 -14.52
N ASN A 134 0.70 -6.97 -14.82
CA ASN A 134 -0.35 -7.96 -15.12
C ASN A 134 -0.16 -8.65 -16.47
N LEU A 135 0.46 -7.98 -17.45
CA LEU A 135 0.92 -8.63 -18.68
C LEU A 135 2.04 -9.63 -18.41
N ARG A 136 3.01 -9.30 -17.53
CA ARG A 136 4.09 -10.21 -17.11
C ARG A 136 3.53 -11.46 -16.42
N LYS A 137 2.51 -11.30 -15.56
CA LYS A 137 1.81 -12.40 -14.88
C LYS A 137 0.93 -13.23 -15.82
N GLY A 138 0.54 -12.66 -16.97
CA GLY A 138 -0.43 -13.27 -17.88
C GLY A 138 -1.89 -13.14 -17.42
N PHE A 139 -2.17 -12.28 -16.43
CA PHE A 139 -3.53 -12.03 -15.94
C PHE A 139 -4.39 -11.28 -16.97
N ILE A 140 -3.74 -10.48 -17.81
CA ILE A 140 -4.36 -9.79 -18.94
C ILE A 140 -3.55 -10.03 -20.20
N CYS A 141 -4.19 -9.87 -21.34
CA CYS A 141 -3.54 -9.90 -22.65
C CYS A 141 -4.04 -8.75 -23.53
N PRO A 142 -3.27 -8.32 -24.54
CA PRO A 142 -3.78 -7.43 -25.57
C PRO A 142 -5.02 -8.03 -26.25
N SER A 143 -6.03 -7.21 -26.51
CA SER A 143 -7.24 -7.64 -27.20
C SER A 143 -7.68 -6.59 -28.24
N SER A 144 -8.40 -7.04 -29.25
CA SER A 144 -9.03 -6.21 -30.28
C SER A 144 -10.55 -6.18 -30.10
N SER A 145 -11.02 -6.19 -28.86
CA SER A 145 -12.45 -6.22 -28.53
C SER A 145 -13.14 -4.92 -28.98
N PRO A 146 -14.36 -4.98 -29.55
CA PRO A 146 -15.17 -3.79 -29.83
C PRO A 146 -15.71 -3.15 -28.53
N ALA A 147 -15.64 -3.86 -27.40
CA ALA A 147 -16.11 -3.40 -26.09
C ALA A 147 -14.94 -2.91 -25.23
N VAL A 148 -15.15 -1.81 -24.51
CA VAL A 148 -14.17 -1.25 -23.58
C VAL A 148 -14.89 -0.73 -22.33
N SER A 149 -14.28 -0.94 -21.17
CA SER A 149 -14.72 -0.36 -19.89
C SER A 149 -13.65 0.58 -19.34
N PRO A 150 -14.01 1.74 -18.76
CA PRO A 150 -13.03 2.63 -18.16
C PRO A 150 -12.44 2.02 -16.87
N ILE A 151 -11.17 2.33 -16.62
CA ILE A 151 -10.50 1.99 -15.36
C ILE A 151 -10.86 3.05 -14.31
N LEU A 152 -11.06 2.67 -13.06
CA LEU A 152 -11.38 3.62 -11.99
C LEU A 152 -10.32 3.55 -10.90
N PHE A 153 -9.90 4.71 -10.41
CA PHE A 153 -8.95 4.82 -9.31
C PHE A 153 -9.69 5.10 -8.01
N VAL A 154 -9.39 4.29 -7.00
CA VAL A 154 -9.96 4.43 -5.65
C VAL A 154 -8.80 4.63 -4.68
N LYS A 155 -8.85 5.72 -3.89
CA LYS A 155 -7.84 5.98 -2.86
C LYS A 155 -7.99 4.94 -1.75
N LYS A 156 -6.90 4.25 -1.44
CA LYS A 156 -6.85 3.29 -0.33
C LYS A 156 -6.62 4.03 1.00
N PRO A 157 -7.15 3.51 2.13
CA PRO A 157 -6.77 4.00 3.45
C PRO A 157 -5.25 3.82 3.62
N GLY A 158 -4.55 4.85 4.11
CA GLY A 158 -3.08 4.84 4.22
C GLY A 158 -2.34 5.60 3.11
N GLY A 159 -3.05 6.23 2.16
CA GLY A 159 -2.44 7.22 1.25
C GLY A 159 -1.98 6.69 -0.11
N GLY A 160 -2.36 5.45 -0.47
CA GLY A 160 -2.11 4.87 -1.79
C GLY A 160 -3.20 5.20 -2.83
N LEU A 161 -2.77 5.27 -4.09
CA LEU A 161 -3.61 5.17 -5.29
C LEU A 161 -3.65 3.73 -5.78
#